data_AF-A0AAD5F5W4-F1
#
_entry.id   AF-A0AAD5F5W4-F1
#
_cell.length_a   1.000
_cell.length_b   1.000
_cell.length_c   1.000
_cell.angle_alpha   90.00
_cell.angle_beta   90.00
_cell.angle_gamma   90.00
#
_symmetry.space_group_name_H-M   'P 1'
#
loop_
_entity.id
_entity.type
_entity.pdbx_description
1 polymer ?
#
loop_
_entity_poly.entity_id
_entity_poly.type
_entity_poly.pdbx_seq_one_letter_code
_entity_poly.pdbx_strand_id
1 'polypeptide(L)' 'MEFMAACSRQVVGHFSAQAMELIAAKEGFQFAYDLGFHDIVLEMDAQGAVDRINSNEECFEPKGNLVEDINEMQMVV' A
#
# COMPACT_ATOMS: atom_id res chain seq x y z
N MET A 1 22.78 -5.13 -4.06
CA MET A 1 22.41 -4.24 -5.17
C MET A 1 21.02 -3.77 -4.84
N GLU A 2 20.81 -2.48 -4.57
CA GLU A 2 19.48 -1.94 -4.29
C GLU A 2 18.79 -1.63 -5.63
N PHE A 3 17.58 -2.14 -5.81
CA PHE A 3 16.75 -1.81 -6.96
C PHE A 3 15.88 -0.60 -6.57
N MET A 4 16.07 0.53 -7.25
CA MET A 4 15.21 1.70 -7.12
C MET A 4 14.34 1.82 -8.35
N ALA A 5 13.02 1.86 -8.13
CA ALA A 5 12.05 2.12 -9.17
C ALA A 5 10.93 3.02 -8.64
N ALA A 6 10.18 3.61 -9.57
CA ALA A 6 9.07 4.48 -9.26
C ALA A 6 7.89 4.16 -10.17
N CYS A 7 6.69 4.22 -9.62
CA CYS A 7 5.44 4.15 -10.36
C CYS A 7 4.65 5.46 -10.18
N SER A 8 3.92 5.88 -11.22
CA SER A 8 3.02 7.02 -11.14
C SER A 8 1.75 6.71 -11.90
N ARG A 9 0.61 6.92 -11.24
CA ARG A 9 -0.72 6.68 -11.81
C ARG A 9 -1.64 7.82 -11.41
N GLN A 10 -2.35 8.36 -12.40
CA GLN A 10 -3.41 9.34 -12.14
C GLN A 10 -4.64 8.61 -11.58
N VAL A 11 -5.13 9.07 -10.43
CA VAL A 11 -6.37 8.59 -9.83
C VAL A 11 -7.39 9.73 -9.87
N VAL A 12 -8.60 9.44 -10.35
CA VAL A 12 -9.68 10.42 -10.51
C VAL A 12 -10.73 10.20 -9.42
N GLY A 13 -11.05 11.23 -8.64
CA GLY A 13 -12.07 11.18 -7.60
C GLY A 13 -11.78 12.09 -6.42
N HIS A 14 -12.62 12.02 -5.39
CA HIS A 14 -12.43 12.76 -4.13
C HIS A 14 -11.90 11.82 -3.06
N PHE A 15 -10.65 12.01 -2.66
CA PHE A 15 -9.96 11.20 -1.67
C PHE A 15 -9.40 12.07 -0.56
N SER A 16 -9.43 11.55 0.68
CA SER A 16 -8.62 12.11 1.75
C SER A 16 -7.14 11.80 1.50
N ALA A 17 -6.24 12.59 2.09
CA ALA A 17 -4.80 12.34 2.02
C ALA A 17 -4.47 10.90 2.46
N GLN A 18 -4.96 10.47 3.63
CA GLN A 18 -4.75 9.10 4.12
C GLN A 18 -5.23 8.02 3.15
N ALA A 19 -6.36 8.22 2.46
CA ALA A 19 -6.81 7.25 1.48
C ALA A 19 -5.92 7.21 0.23
N MET A 20 -5.36 8.35 -0.18
CA MET A 20 -4.43 8.41 -1.31
C MET A 20 -3.11 7.72 -0.97
N GLU A 21 -2.63 7.85 0.27
CA GLU A 21 -1.44 7.14 0.77
C GLU A 21 -1.63 5.61 0.74
N LEU A 22 -2.78 5.12 1.18
CA LEU A 22 -3.08 3.68 1.10
C LEU A 22 -3.20 3.18 -0.35
N ILE A 23 -3.80 3.97 -1.25
CA ILE A 23 -3.85 3.64 -2.68
C ILE A 23 -2.43 3.60 -3.27
N ALA A 24 -1.58 4.58 -2.93
CA ALA A 24 -0.20 4.63 -3.37
C ALA A 24 0.61 3.42 -2.86
N ALA A 25 0.43 3.04 -1.60
CA ALA A 25 1.05 1.85 -1.02
C ALA A 25 0.65 0.58 -1.79
N LYS A 26 -0.65 0.37 -2.05
CA LYS A 26 -1.15 -0.78 -2.81
C LYS A 26 -0.57 -0.83 -4.24
N GLU A 27 -0.60 0.29 -4.96
CA GLU A 27 -0.05 0.33 -6.34
C GLU A 27 1.46 0.11 -6.34
N GLY A 28 2.19 0.61 -5.32
CA GLY A 28 3.62 0.37 -5.14
C GLY A 28 3.94 -1.11 -4.89
N PHE A 29 3.18 -1.79 -4.02
CA PHE A 29 3.31 -3.22 -3.79
C PHE A 29 3.00 -4.03 -5.06
N GLN A 30 1.89 -3.75 -5.74
CA GLN A 30 1.55 -4.43 -6.99
C GLN A 30 2.65 -4.24 -8.05
N PHE A 31 3.17 -3.03 -8.19
CA PHE A 31 4.24 -2.73 -9.12
C PHE A 31 5.53 -3.51 -8.82
N ALA A 32 5.92 -3.62 -7.55
CA ALA A 32 7.08 -4.41 -7.16
C ALA A 32 6.85 -5.91 -7.37
N TYR A 33 5.65 -6.41 -7.07
CA TYR A 33 5.27 -7.80 -7.32
C TYR A 33 5.31 -8.15 -8.81
N ASP A 34 4.78 -7.28 -9.68
CA ASP A 34 4.79 -7.45 -11.13
C ASP A 34 6.22 -7.47 -11.72
N LEU A 35 7.18 -6.85 -11.02
CA LEU A 35 8.61 -6.90 -11.36
C LEU A 35 9.32 -8.15 -10.81
N GLY A 36 8.62 -9.01 -10.06
CA GLY A 36 9.14 -10.25 -9.49
C GLY A 36 9.82 -10.10 -8.13
N PHE A 37 9.62 -8.97 -7.43
CA PHE A 37 10.08 -8.81 -6.06
C PHE A 37 9.07 -9.39 -5.07
N HIS A 38 9.55 -10.10 -4.06
CA HIS A 38 8.72 -10.73 -3.03
C HIS A 38 9.08 -10.24 -1.62
N ASP A 39 10.32 -9.81 -1.40
CA ASP A 39 10.76 -9.12 -0.19
C ASP A 39 10.73 -7.60 -0.43
N ILE A 40 9.66 -6.93 0.01
CA ILE A 40 9.42 -5.51 -0.27
C ILE A 40 9.43 -4.71 1.05
N VAL A 41 10.19 -3.62 1.07
CA VAL A 41 10.15 -2.62 2.15
C VAL A 41 9.46 -1.37 1.60
N LEU A 42 8.35 -0.98 2.22
CA LEU A 42 7.64 0.26 1.92
C LEU A 42 8.03 1.34 2.95
N GLU A 43 8.60 2.44 2.47
CA GLU A 43 8.85 3.64 3.25
C GLU A 43 7.80 4.71 2.92
N MET A 44 7.12 5.25 3.93
CA MET A 44 6.13 6.32 3.77
C MET A 44 6.18 7.32 4.92
N ASP A 45 5.91 8.60 4.63
CA ASP A 45 5.88 9.69 5.61
C ASP A 45 4.49 9.88 6.26
N ALA A 46 3.54 9.01 5.94
CA ALA A 46 2.17 9.04 6.43
C ALA A 46 1.94 8.10 7.61
N GLN A 47 2.30 8.53 8.83
CA GLN A 47 2.16 7.71 10.05
C GLN A 47 0.76 7.10 10.22
N GLY A 48 -0.30 7.88 9.96
CA GLY A 48 -1.66 7.37 10.08
C GLY A 48 -2.04 6.31 9.04
N ALA A 49 -1.31 6.19 7.93
CA ALA A 49 -1.47 5.08 6.98
C ALA A 49 -0.66 3.85 7.46
N VAL A 50 0.57 4.05 7.96
CA VAL A 50 1.40 3.01 8.59
C VAL A 50 0.67 2.34 9.74
N ASP A 51 0.09 3.12 10.64
CA ASP A 51 -0.66 2.60 11.80
C ASP A 51 -1.84 1.73 11.37
N ARG A 52 -2.47 2.10 10.25
CA ARG A 52 -3.66 1.43 9.74
C ARG A 52 -3.33 0.14 8.99
N ILE A 53 -2.21 0.10 8.27
CA ILE A 53 -1.67 -1.12 7.65
C ILE A 53 -1.27 -2.14 8.74
N ASN A 54 -0.58 -1.67 9.78
CA ASN A 54 -0.12 -2.52 10.88
C ASN A 54 -1.19 -2.81 11.95
N SER A 55 -2.41 -2.31 11.76
CA SER A 55 -3.50 -2.55 12.71
C SER A 55 -4.06 -3.96 12.53
N ASN A 56 -4.31 -4.64 13.65
CA ASN A 56 -5.07 -5.90 13.68
C ASN A 56 -6.60 -5.66 13.73
N GLU A 57 -7.06 -4.41 13.61
CA GLU A 57 -8.47 -4.08 13.57
C GLU A 57 -9.04 -4.32 12.16
N GLU A 58 -10.08 -5.15 12.09
CA GLU A 58 -10.85 -5.35 10.85
C GLU A 58 -11.40 -4.01 10.37
N CYS A 59 -10.97 -3.60 9.17
CA CYS A 59 -11.37 -2.31 8.62
C CYS A 59 -12.69 -2.48 7.86
N PHE A 60 -13.84 -2.26 8.51
CA PHE A 60 -15.17 -2.38 7.87
C PHE A 60 -15.66 -1.13 7.14
N GLU A 61 -14.78 -0.16 6.87
CA GLU A 61 -15.15 1.03 6.10
C GLU A 61 -15.32 0.70 4.61
N PRO A 62 -15.95 1.57 3.79
CA PRO A 62 -16.05 1.39 2.33
C PRO A 62 -14.70 1.27 1.59
N LYS A 63 -13.58 1.41 2.32
CA LYS A 63 -12.18 1.27 1.90
C LYS A 63 -11.44 0.14 2.63
N GLY A 64 -12.15 -0.68 3.41
CA GLY A 64 -11.63 -1.80 4.19
C GLY A 64 -10.74 -2.75 3.40
N ASN A 65 -11.22 -3.08 2.19
CA ASN A 65 -10.53 -3.93 1.25
C ASN A 65 -9.11 -3.44 0.90
N LEU A 66 -8.79 -2.14 1.01
CA LEU A 66 -7.45 -1.64 0.65
C LEU A 66 -6.37 -2.07 1.63
N VAL A 67 -6.66 -2.14 2.92
CA VAL A 67 -5.69 -2.60 3.93
C VAL A 67 -5.52 -4.11 3.82
N GLU A 68 -6.61 -4.84 3.60
CA GLU A 68 -6.57 -6.28 3.34
C GLU A 68 -5.75 -6.59 2.08
N ASP A 69 -5.99 -5.88 0.97
CA ASP A 69 -5.22 -6.02 -0.28
C ASP A 69 -3.71 -5.78 -0.06
N ILE A 70 -3.35 -4.79 0.76
CA ILE A 70 -1.94 -4.51 1.10
C ILE A 70 -1.36 -5.63 1.96
N ASN A 71 -2.09 -6.10 2.96
CA ASN A 71 -1.64 -7.16 3.86
C ASN A 71 -1.46 -8.50 3.13
N GLU A 72 -2.33 -8.83 2.18
CA GLU A 72 -2.17 -10.00 1.30
C GLU A 72 -0.89 -9.91 0.46
N MET A 73 -0.49 -8.70 0.05
CA MET A 73 0.78 -8.46 -0.67
C MET A 73 2.01 -8.42 0.25
N GLN A 74 1.84 -8.12 1.54
CA GLN A 74 2.88 -8.22 2.56
C GLN A 74 3.14 -9.66 3.02
N MET A 75 2.17 -10.56 2.86
CA MET A 75 2.29 -11.96 3.26
C MET A 75 3.11 -12.79 2.24
N VAL A 76 4.42 -12.60 2.28
CA VAL A 76 5.38 -13.70 2.15
C VAL A 76 6.25 -13.67 3.41
N VAL A 77 5.99 -14.61 4.32
CA VAL A 77 6.97 -15.08 5.32
C VAL A 77 7.20 -16.57 5.07
#